data_AF-A0A5T2FVA2-F1
#
_entry.id   AF-A0A5T2FVA2-F1
#
_cell.length_a   1.000
_cell.length_b   1.000
_cell.length_c   1.000
_cell.angle_alpha   90.00
_cell.angle_beta   90.00
_cell.angle_gamma   90.00
#
_symmetry.space_group_name_H-M   'P 1'
#
loop_
_entity.id
_entity.type
_entity.pdbx_description
1 polymer ?
#
loop_
_entity_poly.entity_id
_entity_poly.type
_entity_poly.pdbx_seq_one_letter_code
_entity_poly.pdbx_strand_id
1 'polypeptide(L)'
;MLNIQNYSASPHPGIVAERPQTPSASEHVETAVVPSTTEHRGTDIISLSQAATKIQQAQQTLQSTPPISEENNDERTLARQQLTSSLNALAKSGVSLSAEQNENLRSAFSAPTSALFSASPMAQPRTTISDAEIWDMVSQNISAIGDSYLGVYENVVAVYTDFYQAFSDILSKMGGWLSPGKDGNTIKLNVDSLKSEISSLINKY
;
A
#
# COMPACT_ATOMS: atom_id res chain seq x y z
N MET A 1 -41.64 -37.76 79.21
CA MET A 1 -40.93 -36.73 79.99
C MET A 1 -41.64 -35.40 79.78
N LEU A 2 -41.75 -34.63 80.86
CA LEU A 2 -42.66 -33.52 81.12
C LEU A 2 -42.42 -32.23 80.31
N ASN A 3 -43.45 -31.36 80.39
CA ASN A 3 -43.40 -29.88 80.48
C ASN A 3 -43.68 -29.12 79.17
N ILE A 4 -44.92 -28.86 78.77
CA ILE A 4 -45.91 -27.84 79.22
C ILE A 4 -45.38 -26.40 79.42
N GLN A 5 -46.14 -25.44 78.86
CA GLN A 5 -46.34 -24.03 79.22
C GLN A 5 -45.32 -23.01 78.63
N ASN A 6 -45.71 -21.84 78.10
CA ASN A 6 -46.96 -21.08 78.27
C ASN A 6 -47.06 -19.85 77.32
N TYR A 7 -48.32 -19.46 77.02
CA TYR A 7 -48.86 -18.08 76.86
C TYR A 7 -48.23 -17.09 75.84
N SER A 8 -48.96 -16.18 75.16
CA SER A 8 -50.38 -15.90 74.93
C SER A 8 -50.48 -14.72 73.93
N ALA A 9 -51.64 -14.63 73.27
CA ALA A 9 -52.33 -13.40 72.83
C ALA A 9 -51.75 -12.49 71.72
N SER A 10 -52.43 -12.52 70.57
CA SER A 10 -52.67 -11.35 69.71
C SER A 10 -53.38 -10.21 70.48
N PRO A 11 -53.25 -8.94 70.07
CA PRO A 11 -54.18 -8.42 69.05
C PRO A 11 -53.60 -7.38 68.06
N HIS A 12 -54.15 -7.34 66.84
CA HIS A 12 -54.19 -6.16 65.94
C HIS A 12 -55.12 -5.07 66.52
N PRO A 13 -55.29 -3.83 65.95
CA PRO A 13 -54.63 -3.15 64.82
C PRO A 13 -54.19 -1.70 65.16
N GLY A 14 -53.45 -1.04 64.25
CA GLY A 14 -53.22 0.41 64.33
C GLY A 14 -52.52 0.95 63.10
N ILE A 15 -53.28 1.56 62.19
CA ILE A 15 -52.79 2.28 61.01
C ILE A 15 -52.20 3.61 61.45
N VAL A 16 -50.93 3.87 61.17
CA VAL A 16 -50.38 5.22 60.95
C VAL A 16 -49.31 5.14 59.85
N ALA A 17 -49.43 6.01 58.86
CA ALA A 17 -48.60 6.10 57.67
C ALA A 17 -47.26 6.78 57.93
N GLU A 18 -46.16 6.27 57.35
CA GLU A 18 -45.06 7.11 56.84
C GLU A 18 -44.22 6.35 55.79
N ARG A 19 -43.54 7.13 54.93
CA ARG A 19 -43.08 6.85 53.54
C ARG A 19 -41.84 5.91 53.40
N PRO A 20 -41.52 5.46 52.16
CA PRO A 20 -40.73 4.26 51.88
C PRO A 20 -39.22 4.50 51.69
N GLN A 21 -38.40 3.52 52.10
CA GLN A 21 -37.06 3.28 51.54
C GLN A 21 -36.80 1.77 51.45
N THR A 22 -36.74 1.26 50.22
CA THR A 22 -36.25 -0.08 49.85
C THR A 22 -34.72 -0.14 49.91
N PRO A 23 -34.08 -1.16 50.50
CA PRO A 23 -32.65 -1.39 50.31
C PRO A 23 -32.41 -2.24 49.04
N SER A 24 -31.62 -1.68 48.12
CA SER A 24 -31.14 -2.31 46.89
C SER A 24 -30.35 -3.59 47.14
N ALA A 25 -30.62 -4.57 46.29
CA ALA A 25 -29.88 -5.81 46.14
C ALA A 25 -28.42 -5.55 45.71
N SER A 26 -27.51 -6.37 46.25
CA SER A 26 -26.10 -6.42 45.88
C SER A 26 -25.92 -6.73 44.40
N GLU A 27 -25.36 -5.78 43.63
CA GLU A 27 -24.83 -6.03 42.29
C GLU A 27 -23.44 -6.67 42.41
N HIS A 28 -23.38 -7.96 42.09
CA HIS A 28 -22.16 -8.67 41.81
C HIS A 28 -21.64 -8.17 40.45
N VAL A 29 -20.60 -7.33 40.43
CA VAL A 29 -19.94 -6.93 39.19
C VAL A 29 -19.11 -8.10 38.68
N GLU A 30 -19.75 -8.95 37.87
CA GLU A 30 -19.06 -9.86 36.97
C GLU A 30 -18.42 -9.00 35.87
N THR A 31 -17.11 -8.76 36.00
CA THR A 31 -16.34 -8.13 34.94
C THR A 31 -16.25 -9.14 33.80
N ALA A 32 -17.20 -9.08 32.89
CA ALA A 32 -17.16 -9.82 31.63
C ALA A 32 -15.90 -9.41 30.88
N VAL A 33 -14.95 -10.34 30.79
CA VAL A 33 -13.82 -10.25 29.87
C VAL A 33 -14.41 -10.21 28.47
N VAL A 34 -14.45 -9.02 27.86
CA VAL A 34 -14.82 -8.87 26.47
C VAL A 34 -13.77 -9.63 25.64
N PRO A 35 -14.14 -10.60 24.81
CA PRO A 35 -13.19 -11.27 23.94
C PRO A 35 -12.68 -10.26 22.91
N SER A 36 -11.45 -9.78 23.10
CA SER A 36 -10.75 -8.98 22.09
C SER A 36 -10.53 -9.88 20.86
N THR A 37 -11.19 -9.56 19.75
CA THR A 37 -11.12 -10.32 18.49
C THR A 37 -9.80 -10.14 17.73
N THR A 38 -8.82 -9.47 18.32
CA THR A 38 -7.48 -9.24 17.75
C THR A 38 -6.44 -9.19 18.87
N GLU A 39 -5.37 -9.99 18.76
CA GLU A 39 -4.22 -9.99 19.69
C GLU A 39 -3.36 -8.70 19.58
N HIS A 40 -3.75 -7.76 18.73
CA HIS A 40 -3.00 -6.55 18.41
C HIS A 40 -3.33 -5.42 19.40
N ARG A 41 -2.31 -4.68 19.84
CA ARG A 41 -2.51 -3.50 20.68
C ARG A 41 -3.19 -2.40 19.86
N GLY A 42 -3.88 -1.46 20.51
CA GLY A 42 -4.56 -0.35 19.82
C GLY A 42 -3.62 0.48 18.93
N THR A 43 -2.35 0.59 19.28
CA THR A 43 -1.28 1.24 18.49
C THR A 43 -0.93 0.49 17.20
N ASP A 44 -1.07 -0.83 17.22
CA ASP A 44 -0.71 -1.72 16.11
C ASP A 44 -1.78 -1.65 15.03
N ILE A 45 -3.06 -1.59 15.45
CA ILE A 45 -4.21 -1.41 14.56
C ILE A 45 -4.10 -0.08 13.81
N ILE A 46 -3.69 1.00 14.49
CA ILE A 46 -3.48 2.31 13.86
C ILE A 46 -2.36 2.20 12.81
N SER A 47 -1.22 1.62 13.15
CA SER A 47 -0.09 1.44 12.24
C SER A 47 -0.47 0.62 11.01
N LEU A 48 -1.20 -0.49 11.20
CA LEU A 48 -1.71 -1.34 10.13
C LEU A 48 -2.72 -0.61 9.23
N SER A 49 -3.66 0.15 9.79
CA SER A 49 -4.63 0.92 9.00
C SER A 49 -3.96 2.01 8.15
N GLN A 50 -2.95 2.68 8.69
CA GLN A 50 -2.17 3.69 7.98
C GLN A 50 -1.38 3.04 6.84
N ALA A 51 -0.73 1.91 7.10
CA ALA A 51 -0.01 1.16 6.07
C ALA A 51 -0.95 0.66 4.97
N ALA A 52 -2.10 0.08 5.33
CA ALA A 52 -3.11 -0.34 4.37
C ALA A 52 -3.59 0.81 3.48
N THR A 53 -3.80 1.99 4.07
CA THR A 53 -4.17 3.20 3.31
C THR A 53 -3.08 3.60 2.33
N LYS A 54 -1.80 3.57 2.75
CA LYS A 54 -0.66 3.90 1.87
C LYS A 54 -0.45 2.86 0.77
N ILE A 55 -0.68 1.59 1.05
CA ILE A 55 -0.67 0.51 0.05
C ILE A 55 -1.74 0.77 -1.01
N GLN A 56 -2.99 1.04 -0.60
CA GLN A 56 -4.08 1.28 -1.53
C GLN A 56 -3.87 2.54 -2.37
N GLN A 57 -3.40 3.63 -1.75
CA GLN A 57 -3.05 4.86 -2.47
C GLN A 57 -1.95 4.61 -3.51
N ALA A 58 -0.86 3.94 -3.11
CA ALA A 58 0.23 3.65 -4.02
C ALA A 58 -0.21 2.72 -5.16
N GLN A 59 -0.97 1.68 -4.86
CA GLN A 59 -1.53 0.79 -5.87
C GLN A 59 -2.42 1.53 -6.86
N GLN A 60 -3.30 2.42 -6.37
CA GLN A 60 -4.18 3.21 -7.22
C GLN A 60 -3.36 4.10 -8.17
N THR A 61 -2.41 4.88 -7.66
CA THR A 61 -1.54 5.74 -8.49
C THR A 61 -0.77 4.91 -9.53
N LEU A 62 -0.20 3.78 -9.13
CA LEU A 62 0.56 2.91 -10.03
C LEU A 62 -0.32 2.23 -11.11
N GLN A 63 -1.63 2.14 -10.92
CA GLN A 63 -2.56 1.61 -11.92
C GLN A 63 -3.16 2.69 -12.82
N SER A 64 -3.40 3.90 -12.28
CA SER A 64 -4.07 4.97 -13.02
C SER A 64 -3.13 5.94 -13.73
N THR A 65 -1.90 6.13 -13.23
CA THR A 65 -0.95 7.09 -13.79
C THR A 65 -0.01 6.39 -14.79
N PRO A 66 -0.11 6.62 -16.11
CA PRO A 66 0.73 5.93 -17.10
C PRO A 66 2.15 6.51 -17.14
N PRO A 67 3.21 5.71 -17.36
CA PRO A 67 4.60 6.18 -17.34
C PRO A 67 5.04 6.80 -18.67
N ILE A 68 4.37 7.87 -19.08
CA ILE A 68 4.55 8.52 -20.39
C ILE A 68 5.21 9.90 -20.31
N SER A 69 5.48 10.40 -19.11
CA SER A 69 6.10 11.69 -18.86
C SER A 69 6.95 11.64 -17.59
N GLU A 70 7.88 12.58 -17.45
CA GLU A 70 8.69 12.76 -16.24
C GLU A 70 7.80 13.00 -15.01
N GLU A 71 6.82 13.91 -15.11
CA GLU A 71 5.87 14.21 -14.02
C GLU A 71 5.10 12.96 -13.57
N ASN A 72 4.60 12.16 -14.51
CA ASN A 72 3.90 10.91 -14.16
C ASN A 72 4.84 9.90 -13.48
N ASN A 73 6.10 9.83 -13.90
CA ASN A 73 7.08 8.94 -13.29
C ASN A 73 7.47 9.41 -11.88
N ASP A 74 7.53 10.72 -11.64
CA ASP A 74 7.76 11.30 -10.31
C ASP A 74 6.61 10.97 -9.36
N GLU A 75 5.36 11.10 -9.81
CA GLU A 75 4.18 10.72 -9.00
C GLU A 75 4.21 9.23 -8.62
N ARG A 76 4.53 8.36 -9.59
CA ARG A 76 4.64 6.91 -9.37
C ARG A 76 5.79 6.56 -8.43
N THR A 77 6.92 7.25 -8.53
CA THR A 77 8.06 7.10 -7.63
C THR A 77 7.70 7.54 -6.21
N LEU A 78 7.06 8.69 -6.05
CA LEU A 78 6.60 9.19 -4.76
C LEU A 78 5.60 8.21 -4.11
N ALA A 79 4.68 7.64 -4.89
CA ALA A 79 3.75 6.62 -4.41
C ALA A 79 4.48 5.40 -3.81
N ARG A 80 5.53 4.89 -4.48
CA ARG A 80 6.36 3.79 -3.96
C ARG A 80 7.16 4.18 -2.72
N GLN A 81 7.65 5.41 -2.65
CA GLN A 81 8.37 5.90 -1.47
C GLN A 81 7.45 6.01 -0.23
N GLN A 82 6.20 6.44 -0.42
CA GLN A 82 5.21 6.47 0.66
C GLN A 82 4.85 5.06 1.14
N LEU A 83 4.69 4.11 0.21
CA LEU A 83 4.51 2.68 0.52
C LEU A 83 5.68 2.15 1.36
N THR A 84 6.91 2.33 0.88
CA THR A 84 8.14 1.90 1.57
C THR A 84 8.23 2.49 2.98
N SER A 85 7.94 3.80 3.12
CA SER A 85 7.94 4.48 4.41
C SER A 85 6.93 3.87 5.39
N SER A 86 5.77 3.44 4.90
CA SER A 86 4.75 2.79 5.73
C SER A 86 5.18 1.39 6.19
N LEU A 87 5.88 0.63 5.34
CA LEU A 87 6.44 -0.68 5.71
C LEU A 87 7.55 -0.53 6.77
N ASN A 88 8.42 0.46 6.62
CA ASN A 88 9.43 0.79 7.61
C ASN A 88 8.81 1.22 8.96
N ALA A 89 7.64 1.86 8.94
CA ALA A 89 6.92 2.20 10.16
C ALA A 89 6.34 0.94 10.85
N LEU A 90 5.86 -0.05 10.08
CA LEU A 90 5.42 -1.35 10.62
C LEU A 90 6.57 -2.13 11.26
N ALA A 91 7.76 -2.11 10.64
CA ALA A 91 8.95 -2.73 11.21
C ALA A 91 9.30 -2.12 12.59
N LYS A 92 9.16 -0.80 12.74
CA LYS A 92 9.46 -0.06 13.97
C LYS A 92 8.38 -0.17 15.03
N SER A 93 7.12 -0.37 14.66
CA SER A 93 6.01 -0.47 15.61
C SER A 93 5.93 -1.83 16.31
N GLY A 94 6.65 -2.84 15.83
CA GLY A 94 6.68 -4.17 16.44
C GLY A 94 5.38 -4.94 16.23
N VAL A 95 4.66 -4.66 15.14
CA VAL A 95 3.45 -5.40 14.74
C VAL A 95 3.81 -6.87 14.52
N SER A 96 3.15 -7.75 15.27
CA SER A 96 3.37 -9.18 15.19
C SER A 96 2.71 -9.81 13.96
N LEU A 97 3.34 -10.86 13.45
CA LEU A 97 2.84 -11.67 12.34
C LEU A 97 2.54 -13.08 12.83
N SER A 98 1.46 -13.67 12.34
CA SER A 98 1.26 -15.12 12.50
C SER A 98 2.32 -15.89 11.69
N ALA A 99 2.56 -17.15 12.07
CA ALA A 99 3.50 -18.00 11.34
C ALA A 99 3.14 -18.15 9.85
N GLU A 100 1.84 -18.18 9.52
CA GLU A 100 1.37 -18.24 8.14
C GLU A 100 1.64 -16.93 7.38
N GLN A 101 1.38 -15.78 8.00
CA GLN A 101 1.66 -14.47 7.39
C GLN A 101 3.15 -14.27 7.15
N ASN A 102 3.97 -14.69 8.11
CA ASN A 102 5.43 -14.68 8.06
C ASN A 102 5.93 -15.50 6.86
N GLU A 103 5.51 -16.76 6.75
CA GLU A 103 5.90 -17.64 5.63
C GLU A 103 5.44 -17.08 4.27
N ASN A 104 4.21 -16.57 4.19
CA ASN A 104 3.68 -15.98 2.97
C ASN A 104 4.49 -14.75 2.51
N LEU A 105 4.87 -13.85 3.42
CA LEU A 105 5.68 -12.69 3.11
C LEU A 105 7.11 -13.08 2.69
N ARG A 106 7.71 -14.06 3.38
CA ARG A 106 9.04 -14.57 3.01
C ARG A 106 9.04 -15.20 1.63
N SER A 107 8.05 -16.05 1.35
CA SER A 107 7.91 -16.70 0.05
C SER A 107 7.70 -15.66 -1.05
N ALA A 108 6.74 -14.74 -0.89
CA ALA A 108 6.40 -13.76 -1.91
C ALA A 108 7.50 -12.73 -2.19
N PHE A 109 8.24 -12.31 -1.16
CA PHE A 109 9.27 -11.28 -1.27
C PHE A 109 10.69 -11.83 -1.26
N SER A 110 10.88 -13.15 -1.32
CA SER A 110 12.18 -13.77 -1.60
C SER A 110 12.55 -13.52 -3.07
N ALA A 111 12.95 -12.29 -3.40
CA ALA A 111 13.30 -11.92 -4.76
C ALA A 111 14.53 -12.72 -5.23
N PRO A 112 14.53 -13.25 -6.46
CA PRO A 112 15.71 -13.91 -7.00
C PRO A 112 16.84 -12.90 -7.16
N THR A 113 18.03 -13.28 -6.72
CA THR A 113 19.26 -12.50 -6.87
C THR A 113 19.59 -12.40 -8.37
N SER A 114 19.16 -11.32 -9.03
CA SER A 114 19.50 -11.04 -10.43
C SER A 114 20.26 -9.72 -10.53
N ALA A 115 21.11 -9.58 -11.54
CA ALA A 115 21.88 -8.36 -11.78
C ALA A 115 21.00 -7.12 -12.01
N LEU A 116 19.73 -7.30 -12.39
CA LEU A 116 18.74 -6.21 -12.53
C LEU A 116 18.13 -5.79 -11.19
N PHE A 117 18.21 -6.64 -10.17
CA PHE A 117 17.76 -6.38 -8.81
C PHE A 117 19.02 -6.33 -7.93
N SER A 118 19.77 -5.23 -8.00
CA SER A 118 21.06 -5.04 -7.33
C SER A 118 21.17 -5.83 -6.02
N ALA A 119 22.07 -6.83 -6.05
CA ALA A 119 22.24 -7.83 -5.02
C ALA A 119 22.61 -7.20 -3.67
N SER A 120 21.63 -6.99 -2.79
CA SER A 120 21.91 -7.16 -1.38
C SER A 120 22.13 -8.66 -1.14
N PRO A 121 23.16 -9.06 -0.39
CA PRO A 121 23.30 -10.47 -0.04
C PRO A 121 22.04 -10.85 0.71
N MET A 122 21.20 -11.70 0.11
CA MET A 122 20.15 -12.36 0.88
C MET A 122 20.88 -13.04 2.04
N ALA A 123 20.62 -12.56 3.25
CA ALA A 123 21.00 -13.29 4.44
C ALA A 123 20.48 -14.72 4.24
N GLN A 124 21.37 -15.70 4.35
CA GLN A 124 21.04 -17.12 4.27
C GLN A 124 19.76 -17.41 5.04
N PRO A 125 18.95 -18.42 4.64
CA PRO A 125 17.70 -18.74 5.30
C PRO A 125 17.96 -19.02 6.78
N ARG A 126 17.78 -17.99 7.62
CA ARG A 126 17.76 -18.13 9.06
C ARG A 126 16.44 -18.83 9.36
N THR A 127 16.54 -19.91 10.13
CA THR A 127 15.39 -20.72 10.55
C THR A 127 14.46 -19.94 11.48
N THR A 128 14.93 -18.82 12.03
CA THR A 128 14.16 -17.88 12.85
C THR A 128 14.57 -16.45 12.50
N ILE A 129 13.67 -15.69 11.89
CA ILE A 129 13.76 -14.23 11.71
C ILE A 129 12.62 -13.58 12.48
N SER A 130 12.87 -12.42 13.06
CA SER A 130 11.85 -11.65 13.78
C SER A 130 10.86 -10.99 12.82
N ASP A 131 9.67 -10.66 13.32
CA ASP A 131 8.64 -9.97 12.51
C ASP A 131 9.11 -8.60 12.01
N ALA A 132 9.91 -7.89 12.79
CA ALA A 132 10.55 -6.65 12.37
C ALA A 132 11.54 -6.87 11.20
N GLU A 133 12.37 -7.91 11.27
CA GLU A 133 13.27 -8.28 10.17
C GLU A 133 12.50 -8.67 8.90
N ILE A 134 11.28 -9.21 9.03
CA ILE A 134 10.42 -9.51 7.87
C ILE A 134 9.90 -8.25 7.23
N TRP A 135 9.37 -7.30 8.02
CA TRP A 135 8.92 -6.03 7.48
C TRP A 135 10.05 -5.26 6.80
N ASP A 136 11.26 -5.28 7.38
CA ASP A 136 12.46 -4.70 6.77
C ASP A 136 12.84 -5.41 5.46
N MET A 137 12.77 -6.74 5.42
CA MET A 137 13.05 -7.52 4.20
C MET A 137 12.03 -7.21 3.10
N VAL A 138 10.73 -7.17 3.43
CA VAL A 138 9.67 -6.82 2.47
C VAL A 138 9.90 -5.42 1.92
N SER A 139 10.18 -4.45 2.80
CA SER A 139 10.48 -3.07 2.43
C SER A 139 11.69 -2.97 1.49
N GLN A 140 12.81 -3.60 1.85
CA GLN A 140 14.03 -3.60 1.02
C GLN A 140 13.79 -4.22 -0.36
N ASN A 141 13.11 -5.37 -0.41
CA ASN A 141 12.93 -6.09 -1.66
C ASN A 141 11.90 -5.40 -2.57
N ILE A 142 10.82 -4.83 -2.03
CA ILE A 142 9.85 -4.08 -2.83
C ILE A 142 10.44 -2.75 -3.34
N SER A 143 11.28 -2.07 -2.55
CA SER A 143 12.00 -0.88 -3.01
C SER A 143 13.01 -1.22 -4.10
N ALA A 144 13.78 -2.30 -3.95
CA ALA A 144 14.71 -2.73 -4.97
C ALA A 144 14.01 -3.04 -6.31
N ILE A 145 12.88 -3.76 -6.28
CA ILE A 145 12.05 -4.00 -7.47
C ILE A 145 11.48 -2.67 -8.01
N GLY A 146 10.99 -1.80 -7.13
CA GLY A 146 10.41 -0.51 -7.49
C GLY A 146 11.39 0.40 -8.22
N ASP A 147 12.63 0.49 -7.74
CA ASP A 147 13.60 1.47 -8.22
C ASP A 147 14.51 0.89 -9.31
N SER A 148 15.04 -0.32 -9.12
CA SER A 148 16.02 -0.91 -10.05
C SER A 148 15.37 -1.59 -11.26
N TYR A 149 14.08 -1.92 -11.18
CA TYR A 149 13.36 -2.59 -12.25
C TYR A 149 12.21 -1.74 -12.77
N LEU A 150 11.17 -1.52 -11.96
CA LEU A 150 9.98 -0.81 -12.41
C LEU A 150 10.31 0.63 -12.82
N GLY A 151 11.08 1.37 -12.03
CA GLY A 151 11.51 2.73 -12.35
C GLY A 151 12.30 2.82 -13.65
N VAL A 152 13.12 1.81 -13.96
CA VAL A 152 13.84 1.73 -15.24
C VAL A 152 12.86 1.58 -16.40
N TYR A 153 11.87 0.69 -16.29
CA TYR A 153 10.83 0.54 -17.31
C TYR A 153 10.00 1.82 -17.49
N GLU A 154 9.64 2.48 -16.39
CA GLU A 154 8.89 3.73 -16.41
C GLU A 154 9.64 4.83 -17.18
N ASN A 155 10.95 4.96 -16.94
CA ASN A 155 11.80 5.89 -17.68
C ASN A 155 11.90 5.50 -19.17
N VAL A 156 12.10 4.21 -19.48
CA VAL A 156 12.17 3.72 -20.87
C VAL A 156 10.91 4.08 -21.63
N VAL A 157 9.72 3.85 -21.06
CA VAL A 157 8.46 4.17 -21.72
C VAL A 157 8.34 5.68 -21.97
N ALA A 158 8.60 6.52 -20.98
CA ALA A 158 8.53 7.97 -21.14
C ALA A 158 9.46 8.48 -22.27
N VAL A 159 10.73 8.06 -22.25
CA VAL A 159 11.71 8.47 -23.27
C VAL A 159 11.32 7.99 -24.66
N TYR A 160 10.87 6.73 -24.80
CA TYR A 160 10.45 6.21 -26.11
C TYR A 160 9.14 6.83 -26.59
N THR A 161 8.22 7.19 -25.69
CA THR A 161 7.00 7.92 -26.03
C THR A 161 7.34 9.30 -26.59
N ASP A 162 8.22 10.05 -25.93
CA ASP A 162 8.65 11.37 -26.41
C ASP A 162 9.42 11.30 -27.72
N PHE A 163 10.26 10.27 -27.90
CA PHE A 163 10.95 10.02 -29.15
C PHE A 163 9.95 9.76 -30.31
N TYR A 164 8.99 8.86 -30.09
CA TYR A 164 7.99 8.52 -31.11
C TYR A 164 7.04 9.69 -31.41
N GLN A 165 6.71 10.51 -30.41
CA GLN A 165 5.94 11.73 -30.64
C GLN A 165 6.70 12.69 -31.56
N ALA A 166 7.98 12.94 -31.28
CA ALA A 166 8.81 13.81 -32.13
C ALA A 166 8.96 13.26 -33.55
N PHE A 167 9.08 11.93 -33.71
CA PHE A 167 9.05 11.31 -35.04
C PHE A 167 7.68 11.45 -35.74
N SER A 168 6.59 11.28 -35.01
CA SER A 168 5.22 11.45 -35.54
C SER A 168 4.97 12.89 -36.01
N ASP A 169 5.53 13.88 -35.32
CA ASP A 169 5.47 15.28 -35.73
C ASP A 169 6.20 15.51 -37.07
N ILE A 170 7.30 14.79 -37.35
CA ILE A 170 7.97 14.81 -38.67
C ILE A 170 7.06 14.20 -39.73
N LEU A 171 6.42 13.06 -39.45
CA LEU A 171 5.49 12.42 -40.39
C LEU A 171 4.32 13.35 -40.75
N SER A 172 3.82 14.12 -39.80
CA SER A 172 2.74 15.08 -40.03
C SER A 172 3.09 16.15 -41.09
N LYS A 173 4.38 16.49 -41.22
CA LYS A 173 4.90 17.48 -42.20
C LYS A 173 5.07 16.89 -43.61
N MET A 174 5.04 15.56 -43.77
CA MET A 174 5.31 14.92 -45.07
C MET A 174 4.36 15.35 -46.18
N GLY A 175 3.10 15.65 -45.86
CA GLY A 175 2.14 16.15 -46.84
C GLY A 175 2.58 17.48 -47.49
N GLY A 176 3.28 18.34 -46.75
CA GLY A 176 3.83 19.60 -47.27
C GLY A 176 5.15 19.46 -48.02
N TRP A 177 5.86 18.33 -47.84
CA TRP A 177 7.11 18.05 -48.54
C TRP A 177 6.93 17.28 -49.84
N LEU A 178 5.75 16.70 -50.06
CA LEU A 178 5.40 16.02 -51.29
C LEU A 178 4.54 16.92 -52.17
N SER A 179 5.01 17.20 -53.38
CA SER A 179 4.27 18.02 -54.36
C SER A 179 4.26 17.37 -55.75
N PRO A 180 3.28 17.71 -56.61
CA PRO A 180 3.26 17.25 -57.98
C PRO A 180 4.55 17.63 -58.74
N GLY A 181 5.01 16.71 -59.59
CA GLY A 181 6.16 16.92 -60.46
C GLY A 181 5.82 17.77 -61.69
N LYS A 182 6.56 17.55 -62.77
CA LYS A 182 6.36 18.27 -64.04
C LYS A 182 5.18 17.72 -64.85
N ASP A 183 4.72 16.52 -64.53
CA ASP A 183 3.69 15.75 -65.22
C ASP A 183 2.94 14.85 -64.21
N GLY A 184 1.93 14.12 -64.69
CA GLY A 184 1.17 13.15 -63.87
C GLY A 184 1.94 11.88 -63.48
N ASN A 185 3.21 11.76 -63.87
CA ASN A 185 4.05 10.58 -63.64
C ASN A 185 5.30 10.90 -62.78
N THR A 186 5.40 12.14 -62.28
CA THR A 186 6.54 12.60 -61.47
C THR A 186 6.07 13.29 -60.21
N ILE A 187 6.87 13.18 -59.14
CA ILE A 187 6.67 13.89 -57.87
C ILE A 187 7.93 14.70 -57.54
N LYS A 188 7.75 15.72 -56.70
CA LYS A 188 8.85 16.45 -56.06
C LYS A 188 8.75 16.22 -54.56
N LEU A 189 9.80 15.61 -54.01
CA LEU A 189 9.99 15.47 -52.57
C LEU A 189 11.00 16.51 -52.10
N ASN A 190 10.65 17.29 -51.09
CA ASN A 190 11.57 18.17 -50.40
C ASN A 190 12.49 17.36 -49.48
N VAL A 191 13.52 16.75 -50.08
CA VAL A 191 14.50 15.90 -49.40
C VAL A 191 15.35 16.67 -48.39
N ASP A 192 15.60 17.96 -48.63
CA ASP A 192 16.42 18.79 -47.75
C ASP A 192 15.71 19.03 -46.42
N SER A 193 14.44 19.42 -46.45
CA SER A 193 13.64 19.59 -45.22
C SER A 193 13.47 18.27 -44.47
N LEU A 194 13.14 17.18 -45.16
CA LEU A 194 12.99 15.86 -44.54
C LEU A 194 14.29 15.41 -43.86
N LYS A 195 15.42 15.50 -44.58
CA LYS A 195 16.74 15.12 -44.06
C LYS A 195 17.15 15.99 -42.87
N SER A 196 16.88 17.29 -42.93
CA SER A 196 17.19 18.23 -41.85
C SER A 196 16.44 17.89 -40.56
N GLU A 197 15.14 17.59 -40.66
CA GLU A 197 14.28 17.25 -39.52
C GLU A 197 14.66 15.89 -38.91
N ILE A 198 14.93 14.88 -39.74
CA ILE A 198 15.43 13.58 -39.27
C ILE A 198 16.80 13.74 -38.60
N SER A 199 17.71 14.51 -39.17
CA SER A 199 19.03 14.75 -38.58
C SER A 199 18.93 15.50 -37.25
N SER A 200 17.98 16.44 -37.14
CA SER A 200 17.71 17.15 -35.90
C SER A 200 17.15 16.23 -34.82
N LEU A 201 16.29 15.27 -35.18
CA LEU A 201 15.80 14.24 -34.27
C LEU A 201 16.92 13.33 -33.79
N ILE A 202 17.78 12.85 -34.70
CA ILE A 202 18.96 12.03 -34.37
C ILE A 202 19.95 12.80 -33.49
N ASN A 203 20.11 14.11 -33.67
CA ASN A 203 21.01 14.90 -32.82
C ASN A 203 20.44 15.18 -31.42
N LYS A 204 19.11 15.09 -31.26
CA LYS A 204 18.45 15.33 -29.97
C LYS A 204 18.56 14.12 -29.02
N TYR A 205 18.62 12.90 -29.54
CA TYR A 205 18.61 11.65 -28.80
C TYR A 205 19.87 10.82 -29.05
#